data_AF-A0A9P0PI12-F1
#
_entry.id   AF-A0A9P0PI12-F1
#
_cell.length_a   1.000
_cell.length_b   1.000
_cell.length_c   1.000
_cell.angle_alpha   90.00
_cell.angle_beta   90.00
_cell.angle_gamma   90.00
#
_symmetry.space_group_name_H-M   'P 1'
#
loop_
_entity.id
_entity.type
_entity.pdbx_description
1 polymer ?
#
loop_
_entity_poly.entity_id
_entity_poly.type
_entity_poly.pdbx_seq_one_letter_code
_entity_poly.pdbx_strand_id
1 'polypeptide(L)'
;MVRNYVRKTDRGGWTEEQMKNAVLAVVENKMDYYLAAKPFEVPQTTLERKVKLARENMDNLQKLKVPLGSKAGHMILLSSLKTILSLLRPLI
;
A
#
# COMPACT_ATOMS: atom_id res chain seq x y z
N MET A 1 -39.02 -9.81 -27.82
CA MET A 1 -39.08 -10.02 -26.35
C MET A 1 -37.67 -9.97 -25.80
N VAL A 2 -37.37 -9.16 -24.78
CA VAL A 2 -36.03 -9.07 -24.18
C VAL A 2 -35.79 -10.28 -23.30
N ARG A 3 -34.64 -10.95 -23.46
CA ARG A 3 -34.25 -12.10 -22.62
C ARG A 3 -33.84 -11.61 -21.23
N ASN A 4 -34.42 -12.17 -20.16
CA ASN A 4 -33.91 -11.98 -18.81
C ASN A 4 -32.67 -12.85 -18.63
N TYR A 5 -31.49 -12.22 -18.63
CA TYR A 5 -30.24 -12.93 -18.41
C TYR A 5 -30.08 -13.24 -16.92
N VAL A 6 -29.90 -14.52 -16.60
CA VAL A 6 -29.49 -14.99 -15.27
C VAL A 6 -28.06 -15.51 -15.38
N ARG A 7 -27.20 -15.04 -14.46
CA ARG A 7 -25.81 -15.46 -14.42
C ARG A 7 -25.70 -16.91 -13.95
N LYS A 8 -24.83 -17.69 -14.61
CA LYS A 8 -24.64 -19.14 -14.33
C LYS A 8 -23.59 -19.45 -13.26
N THR A 9 -22.77 -18.47 -12.88
CA THR A 9 -21.63 -18.65 -11.98
C THR A 9 -21.63 -17.63 -10.85
N ASP A 10 -21.11 -18.06 -9.71
CA ASP A 10 -20.84 -17.31 -8.49
C ASP A 10 -19.46 -16.64 -8.48
N ARG A 11 -18.66 -16.77 -9.56
CA ARG A 11 -17.32 -16.15 -9.66
C ARG A 11 -17.39 -14.66 -9.31
N GLY A 12 -16.62 -14.22 -8.32
CA GLY A 12 -16.69 -12.85 -7.80
C GLY A 12 -17.69 -12.66 -6.66
N GLY A 13 -18.18 -13.74 -6.06
CA GLY A 13 -19.05 -13.72 -4.88
C GLY A 13 -18.32 -13.46 -3.56
N TRP A 14 -17.00 -13.26 -3.56
CA TRP A 14 -16.27 -12.84 -2.36
C TRP A 14 -16.61 -11.40 -2.00
N THR A 15 -16.69 -11.14 -0.70
CA THR A 15 -16.93 -9.79 -0.19
C THR A 15 -15.68 -8.92 -0.35
N GLU A 16 -15.87 -7.60 -0.34
CA GLU A 16 -14.74 -6.68 -0.37
C GLU A 16 -13.84 -6.83 0.85
N GLU A 17 -14.42 -7.16 2.01
CA GLU A 17 -13.71 -7.37 3.27
C GLU A 17 -12.81 -8.60 3.20
N GLN A 18 -13.31 -9.72 2.65
CA GLN A 18 -12.50 -10.92 2.42
C GLN A 18 -11.27 -10.62 1.56
N MET A 19 -11.46 -9.87 0.47
CA MET A 19 -10.36 -9.49 -0.41
C MET A 19 -9.37 -8.53 0.28
N LYS A 20 -9.86 -7.55 1.04
CA LYS A 20 -8.99 -6.61 1.80
C LYS A 20 -8.15 -7.36 2.82
N ASN A 21 -8.76 -8.24 3.61
CA ASN A 21 -8.07 -9.04 4.63
C ASN A 21 -7.03 -9.97 4.02
N ALA A 22 -7.34 -10.59 2.87
CA ALA A 22 -6.38 -11.42 2.13
C ALA A 22 -5.16 -10.62 1.62
N VAL A 23 -5.38 -9.40 1.12
CA VAL A 23 -4.29 -8.52 0.67
C VAL A 23 -3.40 -8.11 1.85
N LEU A 24 -3.99 -7.73 2.99
CA LEU A 24 -3.26 -7.37 4.21
C LEU A 24 -2.44 -8.55 4.73
N ALA A 25 -3.01 -9.74 4.76
CA ALA A 25 -2.32 -10.98 5.13
C ALA A 25 -1.04 -11.23 4.30
N VAL A 26 -1.07 -10.99 3.00
CA VAL A 26 0.10 -11.16 2.12
C VAL A 26 1.13 -10.03 2.32
N VAL A 27 0.66 -8.79 2.48
CA VAL A 27 1.54 -7.61 2.58
C VAL A 27 2.20 -7.51 3.96
N GLU A 28 1.45 -7.71 5.04
CA GLU A 28 1.89 -7.51 6.42
C GLU A 28 2.48 -8.79 7.02
N ASN A 29 1.75 -9.90 6.97
CA ASN A 29 2.15 -11.17 7.60
C ASN A 29 3.07 -12.02 6.72
N LYS A 30 3.39 -11.55 5.50
CA LYS A 30 4.22 -12.26 4.50
C LYS A 30 3.72 -13.70 4.23
N MET A 31 2.40 -13.91 4.29
CA MET A 31 1.82 -15.20 3.89
C MET A 31 1.93 -15.41 2.38
N ASP A 32 2.12 -16.67 1.98
CA ASP A 32 2.07 -17.07 0.58
C ASP A 32 0.66 -16.89 0.00
N TYR A 33 0.57 -16.62 -1.30
CA TYR A 33 -0.69 -16.36 -1.99
C TYR A 33 -1.71 -17.49 -1.81
N TYR A 34 -1.27 -18.75 -1.85
CA TYR A 34 -2.14 -19.90 -1.63
C TYR A 34 -2.66 -19.97 -0.18
N LEU A 35 -1.78 -19.71 0.79
CA LEU A 35 -2.12 -19.75 2.21
C LEU A 35 -3.03 -18.60 2.63
N ALA A 36 -2.95 -17.45 1.96
CA ALA A 36 -3.88 -16.35 2.16
C ALA A 36 -5.20 -16.57 1.38
N ALA A 37 -5.16 -17.11 0.17
CA ALA A 37 -6.35 -17.32 -0.66
C ALA A 37 -7.35 -18.29 -0.03
N LYS A 38 -6.85 -19.40 0.51
CA LYS A 38 -7.68 -20.49 1.08
C LYS A 38 -8.58 -20.05 2.26
N PRO A 39 -8.08 -19.40 3.33
CA PRO A 39 -8.90 -19.02 4.48
C PRO A 39 -9.88 -17.89 4.19
N PHE A 40 -9.57 -17.00 3.25
CA PHE A 40 -10.44 -15.88 2.89
C PHE A 40 -11.37 -16.19 1.70
N GLU A 41 -11.35 -17.44 1.20
CA GLU A 41 -12.19 -17.90 0.08
C GLU A 41 -12.08 -17.05 -1.19
N VAL A 42 -10.90 -16.47 -1.43
CA VAL A 42 -10.62 -15.65 -2.61
C VAL A 42 -9.76 -16.40 -3.62
N PRO A 43 -9.95 -16.23 -4.94
CA PRO A 43 -9.08 -16.88 -5.92
C PRO A 43 -7.66 -16.33 -5.87
N GLN A 44 -6.69 -17.25 -5.87
CA GLN A 44 -5.27 -16.92 -5.81
C GLN A 44 -4.84 -15.93 -6.90
N THR A 45 -5.21 -16.17 -8.17
CA THR A 45 -4.84 -15.29 -9.29
C THR A 45 -5.42 -13.88 -9.17
N THR A 46 -6.59 -13.77 -8.54
CA THR A 46 -7.23 -12.46 -8.29
C THR A 46 -6.51 -11.74 -7.16
N LEU A 47 -6.14 -12.47 -6.10
CA LEU A 47 -5.36 -11.94 -4.99
C LEU A 47 -3.99 -11.43 -5.47
N GLU A 48 -3.26 -12.22 -6.27
CA GLU A 48 -1.98 -11.82 -6.86
C GLU A 48 -2.11 -10.50 -7.66
N ARG A 49 -3.13 -10.41 -8.51
CA ARG A 49 -3.40 -9.18 -9.28
C ARG A 49 -3.70 -7.98 -8.36
N LYS A 50 -4.49 -8.17 -7.31
CA LYS A 50 -4.85 -7.12 -6.35
C LYS A 50 -3.65 -6.65 -5.52
N VAL A 51 -2.80 -7.58 -5.07
CA VAL A 51 -1.56 -7.28 -4.35
C VAL A 51 -0.58 -6.53 -5.26
N LYS A 52 -0.44 -6.95 -6.53
CA LYS A 52 0.39 -6.24 -7.51
C LYS A 52 -0.06 -4.79 -7.68
N LEU A 53 -1.37 -4.57 -7.91
CA LEU A 53 -1.94 -3.23 -8.00
C LEU A 53 -1.73 -2.42 -6.71
N ALA A 54 -1.89 -3.05 -5.54
CA ALA A 54 -1.67 -2.39 -4.25
C ALA A 54 -0.22 -1.90 -4.11
N ARG A 55 0.77 -2.72 -4.50
CA ARG A 55 2.19 -2.36 -4.49
C ARG A 55 2.50 -1.25 -5.48
N GLU A 56 2.03 -1.37 -6.73
CA GLU A 56 2.19 -0.33 -7.75
C GLU A 56 1.57 1.00 -7.30
N ASN A 57 0.40 0.98 -6.65
CA ASN A 57 -0.22 2.18 -6.11
C ASN A 57 0.59 2.78 -4.97
N MET A 58 1.21 1.98 -4.10
CA MET A 58 2.13 2.49 -3.08
C MET A 58 3.37 3.14 -3.70
N ASP A 59 3.95 2.53 -4.73
CA ASP A 59 5.10 3.09 -5.45
C ASP A 59 4.72 4.39 -6.18
N ASN A 60 3.53 4.44 -6.78
CA ASN A 60 2.98 5.64 -7.38
C ASN A 60 2.69 6.72 -6.34
N LEU A 61 2.17 6.38 -5.16
CA LEU A 61 1.99 7.31 -4.03
C LEU A 61 3.33 7.88 -3.55
N GLN A 62 4.39 7.06 -3.52
CA GLN A 62 5.75 7.52 -3.23
C GLN A 62 6.30 8.41 -4.36
N LYS A 63 5.99 8.08 -5.62
CA LYS A 63 6.36 8.88 -6.80
C LYS A 63 5.62 10.21 -6.86
N LEU A 64 4.38 10.27 -6.39
CA LEU A 64 3.59 11.50 -6.23
C LEU A 64 4.07 12.34 -5.03
N LYS A 65 4.77 11.75 -4.05
CA LYS A 65 5.59 12.46 -3.05
C LYS A 65 6.91 12.97 -3.64
N VAL A 66 6.89 13.43 -4.90
CA VAL A 66 7.96 14.30 -5.41
C VAL A 66 7.88 15.63 -4.65
N PRO A 67 8.98 16.13 -4.07
CA PRO A 67 9.01 17.53 -3.67
C PRO A 67 8.84 18.36 -4.94
N LEU A 68 7.80 19.19 -4.99
CA LEU A 68 7.74 20.36 -5.85
C LEU A 68 9.12 21.05 -5.75
N GLY A 69 9.83 21.18 -6.87
CA GLY A 69 11.26 21.53 -6.92
C GLY A 69 11.62 22.63 -5.92
N SER A 70 12.56 22.40 -5.01
CA SER A 70 13.98 22.55 -5.30
C SER A 70 14.82 21.92 -4.18
N LYS A 71 15.68 20.96 -4.53
CA LYS A 71 16.66 20.34 -3.61
C LYS A 71 17.86 21.25 -3.34
N ALA A 72 17.66 22.56 -3.20
CA ALA A 72 18.72 23.55 -2.95
C ALA A 72 18.55 24.32 -1.63
N GLY A 73 17.36 24.37 -1.02
CA GLY A 73 17.13 25.15 0.22
C GLY A 73 17.26 24.37 1.53
N HIS A 74 17.15 23.03 1.51
CA HIS A 74 17.01 22.25 2.75
C HIS A 74 18.35 21.90 3.43
N MET A 75 19.49 22.04 2.75
CA MET A 75 20.83 21.78 3.33
C MET A 75 21.40 22.95 4.13
N ILE A 76 20.89 24.17 3.98
CA ILE A 76 21.41 25.36 4.67
C ILE A 76 20.74 25.54 6.05
N LEU A 77 19.48 25.12 6.20
CA LEU A 77 18.73 25.32 7.44
C LEU A 77 19.00 24.25 8.50
N LEU A 78 19.15 22.98 8.09
CA LEU A 78 19.38 21.87 9.04
C LEU A 78 20.81 21.84 9.61
N SER A 79 21.80 22.42 8.91
CA SER A 79 23.17 22.59 9.41
C SER A 79 23.28 23.73 10.44
N SER A 80 22.55 24.83 10.22
CA SER A 80 22.48 25.96 11.16
C SER A 80 21.79 25.57 12.47
N LEU A 81 20.65 24.88 12.41
CA LEU A 81 19.91 24.43 13.61
C LEU A 81 20.70 23.42 14.46
N LYS A 82 21.47 22.51 13.84
CA LYS A 82 22.31 21.55 14.58
C LYS A 82 23.51 22.23 15.25
N THR A 83 24.05 23.28 14.64
CA THR A 83 25.10 24.13 15.22
C THR A 83 24.55 24.96 16.39
N ILE A 84 23.38 25.58 16.24
CA ILE A 84 22.73 26.39 17.30
C ILE A 84 22.32 25.52 18.50
N LEU A 85 21.76 24.33 18.28
CA LEU A 85 21.41 23.40 19.38
C LEU A 85 22.66 22.92 20.15
N SER A 86 23.82 22.84 19.49
CA SER A 86 25.08 22.44 20.13
C SER A 86 25.71 23.55 20.98
N LEU A 87 25.42 24.82 20.68
CA LEU A 87 25.87 25.98 21.44
C LEU A 87 24.92 26.31 22.62
N LEU A 88 23.66 25.88 22.56
CA LEU A 88 22.67 26.07 23.64
C LEU A 88 22.64 24.92 24.67
N ARG A 89 23.76 24.19 24.83
CA ARG A 89 23.94 23.18 25.88
C ARG A 89 25.04 23.58 26.87
N PRO A 90 24.85 24.65 27.65
CA PRO A 90 25.44 24.70 28.99
C PRO A 90 24.40 25.14 30.03
N LEU A 91 24.06 24.23 30.95
CA LEU A 91 23.64 24.43 32.35
C LEU A 91 22.87 23.18 32.82
N ILE A 92 23.63 22.12 33.11
CA ILE A 92 23.59 21.23 34.28
C ILE A 92 24.82 20.33 34.16
#